data_AF-A0AAW8KXQ8-F1
#
_entry.id   AF-A0AAW8KXQ8-F1
#
_cell.length_a   1.000
_cell.length_b   1.000
_cell.length_c   1.000
_cell.angle_alpha   90.00
_cell.angle_beta   90.00
_cell.angle_gamma   90.00
#
_symmetry.space_group_name_H-M   'P 1'
#
loop_
_entity.id
_entity.type
_entity.pdbx_description
1 polymer ?
#
loop_
_entity_poly.entity_id
_entity_poly.type
_entity_poly.pdbx_seq_one_letter_code
_entity_poly.pdbx_strand_id
1 'polypeptide(L)' 'LQQRMDWFTQLPEAEKQKMREAWQKMSTQERKDLRDRMLKANGEERTAIREEYMNKYLEH' A
#
# COMPACT_ATOMS: atom_id res chain seq x y z
N LEU A 1 -5.76 -16.57 -10.49
CA LEU A 1 -6.17 -15.78 -9.30
C LEU A 1 -5.10 -14.74 -8.93
N GLN A 2 -4.70 -13.88 -9.87
CA GLN A 2 -3.50 -13.03 -9.69
C GLN A 2 -3.74 -11.58 -10.11
N GLN A 3 -4.95 -11.06 -9.88
CA GLN A 3 -5.26 -9.63 -9.89
C GLN A 3 -4.85 -8.99 -8.54
N ARG A 4 -3.61 -9.25 -8.09
CA ARG A 4 -3.11 -8.73 -6.82
C ARG A 4 -2.18 -7.56 -7.13
N MET A 5 -2.81 -6.38 -7.14
CA MET A 5 -2.16 -5.07 -7.11
C MET A 5 -1.48 -4.64 -8.40
N ASP A 6 -2.22 -4.60 -9.51
CA ASP A 6 -1.81 -3.85 -10.70
C ASP A 6 -1.51 -2.38 -10.39
N TRP A 7 -2.12 -1.81 -9.34
CA TRP A 7 -1.76 -0.47 -8.88
C TRP A 7 -0.33 -0.41 -8.28
N PHE A 8 0.15 -1.52 -7.70
CA PHE A 8 1.47 -1.57 -7.07
C PHE A 8 2.57 -1.73 -8.12
N THR A 9 2.29 -2.44 -9.23
CA THR A 9 3.23 -2.55 -10.35
C THR A 9 3.43 -1.22 -11.06
N GLN A 10 2.42 -0.35 -11.05
CA GLN A 10 2.45 1.02 -11.60
C GLN A 10 3.24 2.02 -10.76
N LEU A 11 3.59 1.69 -9.51
CA LEU A 11 4.38 2.59 -8.67
C LEU A 11 5.84 2.70 -9.14
N PRO A 12 6.48 3.88 -8.97
CA PRO A 12 7.92 4.02 -9.13
C PRO A 12 8.67 3.17 -8.09
N GLU A 13 9.91 2.80 -8.41
CA GLU A 13 10.70 1.87 -7.60
C GLU A 13 10.93 2.38 -6.16
N ALA A 14 11.16 3.69 -6.00
CA ALA A 14 11.28 4.32 -4.68
C ALA A 14 10.02 4.13 -3.81
N GLU A 15 8.83 4.29 -4.39
CA GLU A 15 7.58 4.09 -3.66
C GLU A 15 7.29 2.61 -3.41
N LYS A 16 7.64 1.73 -4.35
CA LYS A 16 7.57 0.27 -4.14
C LYS A 16 8.42 -0.14 -2.95
N GLN A 17 9.60 0.44 -2.79
CA GLN A 17 10.49 0.15 -1.67
C GLN A 17 9.88 0.62 -0.35
N LYS A 18 9.44 1.87 -0.27
CA LYS A 18 8.73 2.42 0.90
C LYS A 18 7.51 1.59 1.30
N MET A 19 6.67 1.22 0.32
CA MET A 19 5.52 0.36 0.61
C MET A 19 5.94 -1.01 1.11
N ARG A 20 7.01 -1.61 0.57
CA ARG A 20 7.53 -2.89 1.08
C ARG A 20 8.00 -2.80 2.52
N GLU A 21 8.70 -1.73 2.89
CA GLU A 21 9.16 -1.49 4.26
C GLU A 21 7.99 -1.28 5.22
N ALA A 22 7.03 -0.43 4.85
CA ALA A 22 5.80 -0.24 5.62
C ALA A 22 5.03 -1.58 5.76
N TRP A 23 4.91 -2.33 4.67
CA TRP A 23 4.23 -3.63 4.64
C TRP A 23 4.90 -4.67 5.55
N GLN A 24 6.22 -4.67 5.64
CA GLN A 24 6.95 -5.54 6.58
C GLN A 24 6.64 -5.20 8.03
N LYS A 25 6.45 -3.91 8.37
CA LYS A 25 6.07 -3.44 9.70
C LYS A 25 4.57 -3.65 10.02
N MET A 26 3.72 -3.84 9.01
CA MET A 26 2.29 -4.10 9.18
C MET A 26 1.98 -5.51 9.70
N SER A 27 0.98 -5.60 10.56
CA SER A 27 0.39 -6.89 10.99
C SER A 27 -0.41 -7.56 9.86
N THR A 28 -0.67 -8.86 9.99
CA THR A 28 -1.50 -9.63 9.03
C THR A 28 -2.87 -9.00 8.80
N GLN A 29 -3.48 -8.44 9.86
CA GLN A 29 -4.76 -7.75 9.78
C GLN A 29 -4.67 -6.45 8.97
N GLU A 30 -3.62 -5.65 9.21
CA GLU A 30 -3.41 -4.37 8.51
C GLU A 30 -3.08 -4.59 7.03
N ARG A 31 -2.32 -5.63 6.69
CA ARG A 31 -2.08 -6.03 5.29
C ARG A 31 -3.37 -6.42 4.58
N LYS A 32 -4.27 -7.11 5.27
CA LYS A 32 -5.58 -7.51 4.72
C LYS A 32 -6.47 -6.29 4.51
N ASP A 33 -6.50 -5.38 5.48
CA ASP A 33 -7.24 -4.12 5.40
C ASP A 33 -6.75 -3.23 4.25
N LEU A 34 -5.44 -2.98 4.17
CA LEU A 34 -4.82 -2.23 3.09
C LEU A 34 -5.17 -2.84 1.72
N ARG A 35 -5.12 -4.17 1.60
CA ARG A 35 -5.51 -4.83 0.35
C ARG A 35 -6.98 -4.61 -0.01
N ASP A 36 -7.90 -4.72 0.96
CA ASP A 36 -9.33 -4.51 0.73
C ASP A 36 -9.64 -3.06 0.34
N ARG A 37 -9.05 -2.10 1.06
CA ARG A 37 -9.19 -0.66 0.77
C ARG A 37 -8.67 -0.34 -0.63
N MET A 38 -7.51 -0.85 -1.02
CA MET A 38 -6.93 -0.59 -2.35
C MET A 38 -7.71 -1.23 -3.50
N LEU A 39 -8.41 -2.34 -3.26
CA LEU A 39 -9.30 -2.96 -4.26
C LEU A 39 -10.55 -2.11 -4.50
N LYS A 40 -11.08 -1.47 -3.45
CA LYS A 40 -12.28 -0.61 -3.52
C LYS A 40 -11.97 0.82 -3.97
N ALA A 41 -10.77 1.31 -3.66
CA ALA A 41 -10.34 2.66 -3.94
C ALA A 41 -10.04 2.93 -5.42
N ASN A 42 -10.34 4.14 -5.87
CA ASN A 42 -9.95 4.69 -7.16
C ASN A 42 -8.48 5.16 -7.17
N GLY A 43 -8.00 5.73 -8.29
CA GLY A 43 -6.60 6.15 -8.45
C GLY A 43 -6.11 7.14 -7.38
N GLU A 44 -6.93 8.15 -7.05
CA GLU A 44 -6.61 9.20 -6.07
C GLU A 44 -6.71 8.66 -4.64
N GLU A 45 -7.79 7.94 -4.33
CA GLU A 45 -7.99 7.30 -3.02
C GLU A 45 -6.86 6.31 -2.70
N ARG A 46 -6.40 5.56 -3.71
CA ARG A 46 -5.26 4.65 -3.57
C ARG A 46 -4.00 5.39 -3.17
N THR A 47 -3.77 6.59 -3.70
CA THR A 47 -2.60 7.41 -3.34
C THR A 47 -2.72 7.87 -1.88
N ALA A 48 -3.87 8.41 -1.48
CA ALA A 48 -4.10 8.83 -0.09
C ALA A 48 -3.94 7.67 0.92
N ILE A 49 -4.47 6.47 0.60
CA ILE A 49 -4.31 5.28 1.43
C ILE A 49 -2.82 4.92 1.55
N ARG A 50 -2.07 4.90 0.44
CA ARG A 50 -0.63 4.58 0.48
C ARG A 50 0.12 5.56 1.38
N GLU A 51 -0.12 6.85 1.24
CA GLU A 51 0.53 7.90 2.04
C GLU A 51 0.20 7.74 3.53
N GLU A 52 -1.06 7.45 3.89
CA GLU A 52 -1.47 7.19 5.28
C GLU A 52 -0.62 6.07 5.92
N TYR A 53 -0.46 4.95 5.22
CA TYR A 53 0.33 3.83 5.71
C TYR A 53 1.84 4.10 5.65
N MET A 54 2.34 4.77 4.60
CA MET A 54 3.75 5.14 4.53
C MET A 54 4.12 6.07 5.69
N ASN A 55 3.32 7.10 5.95
CA ASN A 55 3.55 8.03 7.06
C ASN A 55 3.51 7.28 8.40
N LYS A 56 2.50 6.44 8.62
CA LYS A 56 2.38 5.63 9.85
C LYS A 56 3.62 4.78 10.17
N TYR A 57 4.31 4.25 9.17
CA TYR A 57 5.40 3.29 9.36
C TYR A 57 6.80 3.79 8.99
N LEU A 58 6.90 4.91 8.27
CA LEU A 58 8.16 5.47 7.75
C LEU A 58 8.44 6.88 8.29
N GLU A 59 7.47 7.61 8.85
CA GLU A 59 7.75 8.86 9.59
C GLU A 59 8.22 8.57 11.03
N HIS A 60 9.28 7.76 11.17
CA HIS A 60 9.96 7.52 12.44
C HIS A 60 11.48 7.42 12.24
#